data_AF-A0A2N7BMQ8-F1
#
_entry.id   AF-A0A2N7BMQ8-F1
#
_cell.length_a   1.000
_cell.length_b   1.000
_cell.length_c   1.000
_cell.angle_alpha   90.00
_cell.angle_beta   90.00
_cell.angle_gamma   90.00
#
_symmetry.space_group_name_H-M   'P 1'
#
loop_
_entity.id
_entity.type
_entity.pdbx_description
1 polymer ?
#
loop_
_entity_poly.entity_id
_entity_poly.type
_entity_poly.pdbx_seq_one_letter_code
_entity_poly.pdbx_strand_id
1 'polypeptide(L)'
;MSSEKKPILGVPTNIITGFLGVGKTTAILNLMKNKPADESWAILVNEFGEIGVDGSLIQGNDRKKQVFIREVPGGCMCCAAGLPMQIALNQLLSEAKPDRLLIEPTGLGHPKEVLEVLSSEHYRKVLSLQKNITLVDARKLSDTRYSEHDTFNQQITIADTIVGNKVDLYKSGDAEQLAEYIAQVCHPDTKLIFAHLGKIPSDEFSGNTNFYHHQAHGHHHHHDHKQDKPLASELPMPESGMIKASNQGEGFESIGWRFSADKLFDRQQLLKVLVGLKAERMKAVFITQSGIFGYNLTEDGLTECELDECNETRIEVIGHQIDEGLEGQLLECMVT
;
A
#
# COMPACT_ATOMS: atom_id res chain seq x y z
N MET A 1 5.88 39.06 -11.55
CA MET A 1 6.31 38.92 -10.14
C MET A 1 6.57 37.46 -9.89
N SER A 2 7.84 37.06 -9.86
CA SER A 2 8.25 35.67 -9.60
C SER A 2 7.95 35.38 -8.14
N SER A 3 6.97 34.53 -7.84
CA SER A 3 6.81 33.98 -6.50
C SER A 3 8.07 33.17 -6.21
N GLU A 4 8.92 33.64 -5.31
CA GLU A 4 10.05 32.86 -4.80
C GLU A 4 9.50 31.55 -4.23
N LYS A 5 9.62 30.47 -5.02
CA LYS A 5 9.22 29.13 -4.58
C LYS A 5 10.22 28.72 -3.51
N LYS A 6 9.83 28.86 -2.23
CA LYS A 6 10.59 28.33 -1.09
C LYS A 6 10.98 26.87 -1.40
N PRO A 7 12.27 26.52 -1.40
CA PRO A 7 12.70 25.18 -1.74
C PRO A 7 12.19 24.19 -0.70
N ILE A 8 11.73 23.03 -1.15
CA ILE A 8 11.33 21.91 -0.29
C ILE A 8 12.62 21.24 0.17
N LEU A 9 12.88 21.26 1.48
CA LEU A 9 14.11 20.76 2.06
C LEU A 9 13.80 19.93 3.30
N GLY A 10 14.40 18.74 3.37
CA GLY A 10 14.39 17.87 4.55
C GLY A 10 13.01 17.49 5.08
N VAL A 11 12.01 17.29 4.22
CA VAL A 11 10.66 16.84 4.62
C VAL A 11 10.78 15.51 5.37
N PRO A 12 10.38 15.43 6.65
CA PRO A 12 10.32 14.18 7.38
C PRO A 12 9.48 13.14 6.65
N THR A 13 10.08 12.00 6.32
CA THR A 13 9.45 10.94 5.52
C THR A 13 9.48 9.62 6.27
N ASN A 14 8.31 9.03 6.49
CA ASN A 14 8.19 7.69 7.06
C ASN A 14 7.64 6.73 6.02
N ILE A 15 8.17 5.51 6.01
CA ILE A 15 7.61 4.39 5.26
C ILE A 15 6.85 3.51 6.25
N ILE A 16 5.59 3.24 5.92
CA ILE A 16 4.71 2.36 6.71
C ILE A 16 4.47 1.13 5.85
N THR A 17 5.22 0.07 6.14
CA THR A 17 5.23 -1.18 5.37
C THR A 17 4.66 -2.34 6.20
N GLY A 18 4.66 -3.52 5.60
CA GLY A 18 4.12 -4.75 6.17
C GLY A 18 3.29 -5.51 5.16
N PHE A 19 3.11 -6.80 5.42
CA PHE A 19 2.56 -7.72 4.45
C PHE A 19 1.07 -7.44 4.16
N LEU A 20 0.46 -8.22 3.27
CA LEU A 20 -0.95 -8.06 2.92
C LEU A 20 -1.85 -8.18 4.17
N GLY A 21 -2.83 -7.28 4.30
CA GLY A 21 -3.87 -7.39 5.34
C GLY A 21 -3.45 -7.05 6.77
N VAL A 22 -2.20 -6.64 7.04
CA VAL A 22 -1.72 -6.32 8.41
C VAL A 22 -2.26 -5.01 9.00
N GLY A 23 -3.01 -4.22 8.22
CA GLY A 23 -3.67 -2.99 8.68
C GLY A 23 -2.87 -1.69 8.52
N LYS A 24 -1.99 -1.61 7.50
CA LYS A 24 -1.21 -0.40 7.15
C LYS A 24 -2.09 0.83 6.98
N THR A 25 -3.10 0.73 6.13
CA THR A 25 -4.09 1.79 5.88
C THR A 25 -4.75 2.28 7.17
N THR A 26 -5.22 1.36 8.00
CA THR A 26 -5.86 1.67 9.29
C THR A 26 -4.92 2.41 10.23
N ALA A 27 -3.63 2.04 10.23
CA ALA A 27 -2.62 2.74 11.02
C ALA A 27 -2.38 4.17 10.54
N ILE A 28 -2.31 4.38 9.22
CA ILE A 28 -2.19 5.72 8.62
C ILE A 28 -3.40 6.59 8.99
N LEU A 29 -4.61 6.06 8.84
CA LEU A 29 -5.84 6.78 9.22
C LEU A 29 -5.87 7.16 10.71
N ASN A 30 -5.42 6.27 11.59
CA ASN A 30 -5.35 6.58 13.02
C ASN A 30 -4.24 7.57 13.37
N LEU A 31 -3.12 7.55 12.65
CA LEU A 31 -2.08 8.55 12.79
C LEU A 31 -2.59 9.94 12.36
N MET A 32 -3.33 10.02 11.24
CA MET A 32 -3.89 11.26 10.73
C MET A 32 -4.87 11.94 11.70
N LYS A 33 -5.64 11.16 12.47
CA LYS A 33 -6.56 11.70 13.49
C LYS A 33 -5.84 12.53 14.56
N ASN A 34 -4.56 12.25 14.80
CA ASN A 34 -3.73 12.91 15.80
C ASN A 34 -2.70 13.89 15.18
N LYS A 35 -2.86 14.22 13.90
CA LYS A 35 -2.00 15.18 13.20
C LYS A 35 -2.08 16.57 13.85
N PRO A 36 -0.95 17.28 14.08
CA PRO A 36 -0.95 18.69 14.48
C PRO A 36 -1.78 19.54 13.51
N ALA A 37 -2.61 20.44 14.04
CA ALA A 37 -3.59 21.18 13.22
C ALA A 37 -2.94 22.15 12.21
N ASP A 38 -1.72 22.59 12.50
CA ASP A 38 -0.92 23.55 11.75
C ASP A 38 -0.01 22.90 10.69
N GLU A 39 0.13 21.57 10.69
CA GLU A 39 0.94 20.85 9.71
C GLU A 39 0.14 20.44 8.47
N SER A 40 0.76 20.43 7.31
CA SER A 40 0.23 19.85 6.08
C SER A 40 0.92 18.52 5.81
N TRP A 41 0.17 17.43 5.69
CA TRP A 41 0.76 16.10 5.48
C TRP A 41 0.47 15.61 4.08
N ALA A 42 1.43 14.93 3.49
CA ALA A 42 1.27 14.25 2.22
C ALA A 42 1.35 12.75 2.43
N ILE A 43 0.54 12.00 1.69
CA ILE A 43 0.50 10.54 1.76
C ILE A 43 0.59 10.02 0.33
N LEU A 44 1.66 9.27 0.06
CA LEU A 44 1.83 8.55 -1.19
C LEU A 44 1.40 7.10 -0.94
N VAL A 45 0.30 6.69 -1.55
CA VAL A 45 -0.26 5.34 -1.41
C VAL A 45 -0.17 4.60 -2.73
N ASN A 46 -0.03 3.28 -2.69
CA ASN A 46 -0.08 2.50 -3.92
C ASN A 46 -1.51 2.23 -4.40
N GLU A 47 -2.52 2.29 -3.54
CA GLU A 47 -3.89 1.92 -3.92
C GLU A 47 -4.93 2.59 -3.02
N PHE A 48 -5.91 3.28 -3.62
CA PHE A 48 -6.91 4.08 -2.91
C PHE A 48 -8.01 3.25 -2.17
N GLY A 49 -8.16 1.96 -2.49
CA GLY A 49 -9.34 1.16 -2.10
C GLY A 49 -9.54 0.79 -0.62
N GLU A 50 -8.57 1.00 0.28
CA GLU A 50 -8.77 0.80 1.74
C GLU A 50 -8.98 2.11 2.50
N ILE A 51 -8.63 3.27 1.92
CA ILE A 51 -8.90 4.61 2.49
C ILE A 51 -10.26 5.13 1.98
N GLY A 52 -11.19 4.22 1.68
CA GLY A 52 -12.52 4.57 1.25
C GLY A 52 -13.13 5.61 2.21
N VAL A 53 -13.58 6.71 1.63
CA VAL A 53 -14.53 7.63 2.24
C VAL A 53 -13.95 8.57 3.29
N ASP A 54 -13.30 9.62 2.78
CA ASP A 54 -13.77 10.95 3.12
C ASP A 54 -13.35 11.89 1.98
N GLY A 55 -14.27 12.14 1.03
CA GLY A 55 -14.14 13.27 0.10
C GLY A 55 -13.96 14.61 0.83
N SER A 56 -14.17 14.63 2.15
CA SER A 56 -13.85 15.73 3.07
C SER A 56 -12.35 15.88 3.42
N LEU A 57 -11.50 14.88 3.14
CA LEU A 57 -10.05 14.92 3.34
C LEU A 57 -9.27 15.24 2.06
N ILE A 58 -9.86 15.03 0.88
CA ILE A 58 -9.12 14.92 -0.39
C ILE A 58 -9.11 16.21 -1.21
N GLN A 59 -9.99 17.17 -0.93
CA GLN A 59 -9.88 18.50 -1.54
C GLN A 59 -10.17 19.57 -0.49
N GLY A 60 -9.09 20.10 0.10
CA GLY A 60 -9.13 21.23 1.00
C GLY A 60 -9.56 22.52 0.31
N ASN A 61 -10.86 22.66 0.02
CA ASN A 61 -11.52 23.97 0.03
C ASN A 61 -11.62 24.52 1.47
N ASP A 62 -11.38 23.67 2.47
CA ASP A 62 -11.24 24.06 3.86
C ASP A 62 -9.77 24.28 4.20
N ARG A 63 -9.34 25.56 4.27
CA ARG A 63 -7.95 26.01 4.46
C ARG A 63 -7.25 25.50 5.74
N LYS A 64 -7.92 24.65 6.55
CA LYS A 64 -7.51 24.22 7.89
C LYS A 64 -7.16 22.73 8.02
N LYS A 65 -7.36 21.89 6.99
CA LYS A 65 -7.02 20.46 7.01
C LYS A 65 -6.35 20.04 5.70
N GLN A 66 -5.07 20.38 5.53
CA GLN A 66 -4.35 20.12 4.29
C GLN A 66 -3.67 18.74 4.34
N VAL A 67 -4.46 17.69 4.13
CA VAL A 67 -3.91 16.36 3.82
C VAL A 67 -3.97 16.20 2.30
N PHE A 68 -2.84 15.84 1.71
CA PHE A 68 -2.74 15.55 0.28
C PHE A 68 -2.47 14.08 0.10
N ILE A 69 -3.36 13.38 -0.60
CA ILE A 69 -3.20 11.96 -0.89
C ILE A 69 -2.99 11.82 -2.38
N ARG A 70 -1.96 11.06 -2.77
CA ARG A 70 -1.72 10.73 -4.17
C ARG A 70 -1.42 9.25 -4.32
N GLU A 71 -2.03 8.66 -5.34
CA GLU A 71 -1.78 7.28 -5.74
C GLU A 71 -0.56 7.20 -6.67
N VAL A 72 0.24 6.15 -6.52
CA VAL A 72 1.24 5.77 -7.52
C VAL A 72 0.53 5.01 -8.65
N PRO A 73 0.52 5.53 -9.89
CA PRO A 73 -0.11 4.84 -11.00
C PRO A 73 0.57 3.49 -11.25
N GLY A 74 -0.23 2.43 -11.30
CA GLY A 74 0.16 1.14 -11.87
C GLY A 74 0.61 0.04 -10.92
N GLY A 75 -0.21 -0.24 -9.91
CA GLY A 75 -0.09 -1.43 -9.07
C GLY A 75 0.06 -2.72 -9.90
N CYS A 76 1.28 -3.30 -9.88
CA CYS A 76 1.57 -4.72 -9.64
C CYS A 76 3.09 -5.03 -9.72
N MET A 77 3.52 -5.88 -8.78
CA MET A 77 4.67 -6.82 -8.71
C MET A 77 6.14 -6.44 -8.96
N CYS A 78 6.52 -5.36 -9.63
CA CYS A 78 7.96 -5.02 -9.70
C CYS A 78 8.30 -3.54 -9.95
N CYS A 79 7.31 -2.68 -10.23
CA CYS A 79 7.57 -1.31 -10.71
C CYS A 79 7.20 -0.19 -9.71
N ALA A 80 6.70 -0.51 -8.51
CA ALA A 80 6.25 0.50 -7.53
C ALA A 80 7.39 1.35 -6.95
N ALA A 81 8.65 0.94 -7.08
CA ALA A 81 9.83 1.77 -6.78
C ALA A 81 10.40 2.48 -8.03
N GLY A 82 9.78 2.30 -9.20
CA GLY A 82 10.26 2.81 -10.48
C GLY A 82 9.91 4.27 -10.75
N LEU A 83 10.03 4.66 -12.01
CA LEU A 83 9.75 6.01 -12.50
C LEU A 83 8.33 6.53 -12.14
N PRO A 84 7.24 5.72 -12.21
CA PRO A 84 5.90 6.19 -11.85
C PRO A 84 5.79 6.73 -10.42
N MET A 85 6.42 6.05 -9.46
CA MET A 85 6.47 6.49 -8.06
C MET A 85 7.22 7.81 -7.92
N GLN A 86 8.36 7.95 -8.60
CA GLN A 86 9.16 9.18 -8.55
C GLN A 86 8.39 10.36 -9.16
N ILE A 87 7.63 10.15 -10.24
CA ILE A 87 6.77 11.18 -10.84
C ILE A 87 5.67 11.58 -9.84
N ALA A 88 4.94 10.60 -9.30
CA ALA A 88 3.87 10.85 -8.35
C ALA A 88 4.37 11.58 -7.09
N LEU A 89 5.51 11.15 -6.55
CA LEU A 89 6.18 11.77 -5.41
C LEU A 89 6.58 13.22 -5.70
N ASN A 90 7.23 13.50 -6.83
CA ASN A 90 7.65 14.85 -7.18
C ASN A 90 6.46 15.79 -7.39
N GLN A 91 5.38 15.31 -8.02
CA GLN A 91 4.15 16.08 -8.18
C GLN A 91 3.50 16.35 -6.81
N LEU A 92 3.39 15.33 -5.95
CA LEU A 92 2.87 15.48 -4.59
C LEU A 92 3.66 16.51 -3.79
N LEU A 93 4.98 16.43 -3.77
CA LEU A 93 5.84 17.37 -3.06
C LEU A 93 5.67 18.79 -3.60
N SER A 94 5.66 18.97 -4.92
CA SER A 94 5.53 20.29 -5.54
C SER A 94 4.16 20.94 -5.29
N GLU A 95 3.09 20.16 -5.28
CA GLU A 95 1.71 20.62 -5.07
C GLU A 95 1.43 20.88 -3.59
N ALA A 96 1.73 19.90 -2.73
CA ALA A 96 1.38 19.91 -1.31
C ALA A 96 2.35 20.71 -0.44
N LYS A 97 3.65 20.73 -0.79
CA LYS A 97 4.74 21.26 0.04
C LYS A 97 4.60 20.87 1.52
N PRO A 98 4.55 19.56 1.82
CA PRO A 98 4.10 19.07 3.11
C PRO A 98 5.18 19.24 4.19
N ASP A 99 4.73 19.34 5.45
CA ASP A 99 5.54 19.26 6.65
C ASP A 99 5.92 17.81 7.00
N ARG A 100 5.18 16.81 6.48
CA ARG A 100 5.50 15.39 6.61
C ARG A 100 5.00 14.59 5.42
N LEU A 101 5.78 13.60 5.02
CA LEU A 101 5.42 12.63 4.00
C LEU A 101 5.28 11.24 4.62
N LEU A 102 4.16 10.58 4.34
CA LEU A 102 3.95 9.17 4.64
C LEU A 102 3.91 8.39 3.32
N ILE A 103 4.58 7.24 3.28
CA ILE A 103 4.59 6.37 2.10
C ILE A 103 4.09 5.00 2.51
N GLU A 104 3.04 4.54 1.82
CA GLU A 104 2.51 3.18 1.95
C GLU A 104 2.79 2.38 0.67
N PRO A 105 3.83 1.53 0.65
CA PRO A 105 4.03 0.58 -0.44
C PRO A 105 2.96 -0.53 -0.40
N THR A 106 2.85 -1.30 -1.49
CA THR A 106 1.98 -2.47 -1.52
C THR A 106 2.37 -3.49 -0.44
N GLY A 107 1.43 -4.36 -0.05
CA GLY A 107 1.72 -5.45 0.88
C GLY A 107 2.72 -6.49 0.34
N LEU A 108 2.82 -6.61 -0.99
CA LEU A 108 3.87 -7.33 -1.71
C LEU A 108 4.93 -6.36 -2.29
N GLY A 109 5.07 -5.21 -1.65
CA GLY A 109 5.99 -4.18 -2.07
C GLY A 109 7.42 -4.60 -1.82
N HIS A 110 8.31 -3.91 -2.51
CA HIS A 110 9.76 -4.02 -2.43
C HIS A 110 10.28 -2.82 -1.61
N PRO A 111 10.11 -2.83 -0.27
CA PRO A 111 10.35 -1.65 0.56
C PRO A 111 11.83 -1.24 0.62
N LYS A 112 12.75 -2.18 0.41
CA LYS A 112 14.18 -1.88 0.33
C LYS A 112 14.47 -1.00 -0.89
N GLU A 113 13.88 -1.32 -2.02
CA GLU A 113 14.01 -0.62 -3.29
C GLU A 113 13.38 0.78 -3.18
N VAL A 114 12.22 0.89 -2.52
CA VAL A 114 11.61 2.18 -2.18
C VAL A 114 12.56 3.02 -1.32
N LEU A 115 13.17 2.43 -0.28
CA LEU A 115 14.17 3.11 0.55
C LEU A 115 15.39 3.56 -0.24
N GLU A 116 15.92 2.71 -1.12
CA GLU A 116 17.05 3.02 -1.98
C GLU A 116 16.76 4.24 -2.86
N VAL A 117 15.59 4.29 -3.50
CA VAL A 117 15.16 5.43 -4.30
C VAL A 117 15.06 6.70 -3.46
N LEU A 118 14.40 6.64 -2.31
CA LEU A 118 14.21 7.79 -1.43
C LEU A 118 15.52 8.26 -0.76
N SER A 119 16.50 7.37 -0.64
CA SER A 119 17.82 7.66 -0.09
C SER A 119 18.82 8.19 -1.12
N SER A 120 18.48 8.16 -2.41
CA SER A 120 19.32 8.61 -3.52
C SER A 120 19.72 10.10 -3.41
N GLU A 121 20.81 10.49 -4.07
CA GLU A 121 21.31 11.88 -4.04
C GLU A 121 20.24 12.91 -4.44
N HIS A 122 19.33 12.52 -5.33
CA HIS A 122 18.24 13.38 -5.79
C HIS A 122 17.30 13.80 -4.65
N TYR A 123 16.94 12.86 -3.77
CA TYR A 123 16.01 13.10 -2.67
C TYR A 123 16.69 13.47 -1.36
N ARG A 124 18.00 13.22 -1.20
CA ARG A 124 18.73 13.43 0.05
C ARG A 124 18.63 14.85 0.64
N LYS A 125 18.44 15.87 -0.19
CA LYS A 125 18.24 17.26 0.26
C LYS A 125 16.76 17.60 0.50
N VAL A 126 15.87 16.89 -0.17
CA VAL A 126 14.42 17.16 -0.19
C VAL A 126 13.71 16.41 0.93
N LEU A 127 14.15 15.19 1.23
CA LEU A 127 13.58 14.28 2.21
C LEU A 127 14.53 14.05 3.38
N SER A 128 13.96 13.90 4.56
CA SER A 128 14.63 13.43 5.77
C SER A 128 14.00 12.09 6.17
N LEU A 129 14.61 10.99 5.74
CA LEU A 129 14.12 9.65 6.05
C LEU A 129 14.14 9.40 7.56
N GLN A 130 12.94 9.28 8.11
CA GLN A 130 12.70 8.91 9.49
C GLN A 130 12.58 7.38 9.62
N LYS A 131 12.38 6.89 10.85
CA LYS A 131 12.17 5.47 11.15
C LYS A 131 11.16 4.78 10.21
N ASN A 132 11.55 3.61 9.74
CA ASN A 132 10.72 2.69 8.97
C ASN A 132 9.86 1.86 9.92
N ILE A 133 8.55 1.90 9.69
CA ILE A 133 7.56 1.23 10.52
C ILE A 133 7.01 0.03 9.76
N THR A 134 7.21 -1.17 10.30
CA THR A 134 6.69 -2.41 9.71
C THR A 134 5.58 -2.98 10.58
N LEU A 135 4.37 -3.08 10.03
CA LEU A 135 3.27 -3.77 10.69
C LEU A 135 3.34 -5.27 10.41
N VAL A 136 3.17 -6.06 11.47
CA VAL A 136 3.18 -7.53 11.40
C VAL A 136 1.97 -8.06 12.17
N ASP A 137 1.27 -9.03 11.58
CA ASP A 137 0.27 -9.83 12.27
C ASP A 137 0.95 -11.11 12.75
N ALA A 138 1.18 -11.25 14.06
CA ALA A 138 1.96 -12.36 14.61
C ALA A 138 1.38 -13.73 14.29
N ARG A 139 0.05 -13.82 14.08
CA ARG A 139 -0.65 -15.07 13.75
C ARG A 139 -0.10 -15.71 12.47
N LYS A 140 0.43 -14.88 11.56
CA LYS A 140 1.00 -15.29 10.27
C LYS A 140 2.34 -15.98 10.38
N LEU A 141 3.09 -15.81 11.48
CA LEU A 141 4.39 -16.45 11.65
C LEU A 141 4.30 -17.98 11.77
N SER A 142 3.13 -18.50 12.17
CA SER A 142 2.89 -19.94 12.23
C SER A 142 2.67 -20.57 10.85
N ASP A 143 2.44 -19.76 9.81
CA ASP A 143 2.22 -20.21 8.45
C ASP A 143 3.51 -20.11 7.63
N THR A 144 4.02 -21.25 7.14
CA THR A 144 5.27 -21.29 6.37
C THR A 144 5.18 -20.50 5.07
N ARG A 145 3.97 -20.30 4.51
CA ARG A 145 3.74 -19.44 3.34
C ARG A 145 4.12 -17.97 3.58
N TYR A 146 4.18 -17.57 4.85
CA TYR A 146 4.59 -16.23 5.27
C TYR A 146 6.00 -16.26 5.87
N SER A 147 6.29 -17.15 6.81
CA SER A 147 7.59 -17.17 7.50
C SER A 147 8.77 -17.51 6.58
N GLU A 148 8.54 -18.24 5.50
CA GLU A 148 9.55 -18.54 4.47
C GLU A 148 9.48 -17.59 3.27
N HIS A 149 8.60 -16.59 3.29
CA HIS A 149 8.43 -15.66 2.18
C HIS A 149 9.44 -14.51 2.22
N ASP A 150 10.18 -14.34 1.13
CA ASP A 150 11.26 -13.35 1.05
C ASP A 150 10.80 -11.92 1.34
N THR A 151 9.73 -11.43 0.71
CA THR A 151 9.20 -10.08 0.99
C THR A 151 8.67 -9.90 2.40
N PHE A 152 8.02 -10.90 3.00
CA PHE A 152 7.59 -10.83 4.40
C PHE A 152 8.81 -10.63 5.32
N ASN A 153 9.86 -11.42 5.10
CA ASN A 153 11.11 -11.35 5.85
C ASN A 153 11.88 -10.05 5.57
N GLN A 154 11.93 -9.60 4.31
CA GLN A 154 12.57 -8.35 3.93
C GLN A 154 11.90 -7.15 4.61
N GLN A 155 10.57 -7.09 4.63
CA GLN A 155 9.81 -6.03 5.30
C GLN A 155 10.11 -5.96 6.80
N ILE A 156 10.28 -7.11 7.46
CA ILE A 156 10.61 -7.22 8.89
C ILE A 156 12.06 -6.79 9.16
N THR A 157 13.01 -7.25 8.34
CA THR A 157 14.45 -7.02 8.57
C THR A 157 14.90 -5.58 8.38
N ILE A 158 14.22 -4.81 7.51
CA ILE A 158 14.54 -3.38 7.29
C ILE A 158 13.88 -2.43 8.29
N ALA A 159 13.10 -2.96 9.23
CA ALA A 159 12.30 -2.16 10.16
C ALA A 159 13.18 -1.53 11.24
N ASP A 160 12.99 -0.23 11.45
CA ASP A 160 13.49 0.45 12.65
C ASP A 160 12.55 0.17 13.82
N THR A 161 11.25 0.06 13.53
CA THR A 161 10.22 -0.30 14.52
C THR A 161 9.23 -1.29 13.91
N ILE A 162 9.08 -2.42 14.58
CA ILE A 162 8.09 -3.44 14.25
C ILE A 162 6.88 -3.23 15.17
N VAL A 163 5.71 -3.24 14.54
CA VAL A 163 4.42 -3.10 15.20
C VAL A 163 3.66 -4.41 15.04
N GLY A 164 3.65 -5.22 16.10
CA GLY A 164 2.74 -6.37 16.21
C GLY A 164 1.30 -5.87 16.31
N ASN A 165 0.58 -5.85 15.19
CA ASN A 165 -0.76 -5.29 15.07
C ASN A 165 -1.83 -6.39 15.15
N LYS A 166 -3.08 -5.99 15.40
CA LYS A 166 -4.23 -6.90 15.61
C LYS A 166 -4.10 -7.77 16.86
N VAL A 167 -3.51 -7.20 17.92
CA VAL A 167 -3.31 -7.89 19.21
C VAL A 167 -4.59 -8.41 19.86
N ASP A 168 -5.74 -7.83 19.48
CA ASP A 168 -7.08 -8.28 19.86
C ASP A 168 -7.43 -9.67 19.31
N LEU A 169 -6.76 -10.10 18.24
CA LEU A 169 -6.96 -11.40 17.60
C LEU A 169 -5.91 -12.44 17.99
N TYR A 170 -4.92 -12.07 18.80
CA TYR A 170 -3.81 -12.95 19.18
C TYR A 170 -4.28 -14.05 20.14
N LYS A 171 -3.67 -15.22 19.98
CA LYS A 171 -3.74 -16.34 20.92
C LYS A 171 -2.53 -16.34 21.84
N SER A 172 -2.61 -17.13 22.91
CA SER A 172 -1.48 -17.35 23.82
C SER A 172 -0.28 -17.86 23.04
N GLY A 173 0.86 -17.17 23.12
CA GLY A 173 2.11 -17.53 22.43
C GLY A 173 2.39 -16.73 21.15
N ASP A 174 1.41 -16.05 20.55
CA ASP A 174 1.63 -15.32 19.29
C ASP A 174 2.58 -14.13 19.49
N ALA A 175 2.43 -13.39 20.60
CA ALA A 175 3.28 -12.25 20.91
C ALA A 175 4.72 -12.68 21.21
N GLU A 176 4.89 -13.77 21.95
CA GLU A 176 6.18 -14.38 22.26
C GLU A 176 6.87 -14.89 21.01
N GLN A 177 6.14 -15.59 20.12
CA GLN A 177 6.66 -16.06 18.85
C GLN A 177 7.16 -14.91 17.96
N LEU A 178 6.41 -13.79 17.91
CA LEU A 178 6.87 -12.60 17.18
C LEU A 178 8.13 -12.01 17.78
N ALA A 179 8.22 -11.91 19.11
CA ALA A 179 9.40 -11.39 19.79
C ALA A 179 10.65 -12.27 19.54
N GLU A 180 10.50 -13.59 19.64
CA GLU A 180 11.57 -14.56 19.34
C GLU A 180 12.01 -14.48 17.89
N TYR A 181 11.06 -14.41 16.96
CA TYR A 181 11.33 -14.30 15.53
C TYR A 181 12.12 -13.03 15.21
N ILE A 182 11.69 -11.88 15.73
CA ILE A 182 12.38 -10.59 15.55
C ILE A 182 13.79 -10.63 16.14
N ALA A 183 13.96 -11.19 17.33
CA ALA A 183 15.27 -11.34 17.95
C ALA A 183 16.23 -12.19 17.11
N GLN A 184 15.71 -13.11 16.29
CA GLN A 184 16.50 -13.96 15.41
C GLN A 184 16.86 -13.26 14.08
N VAL A 185 15.95 -12.51 13.47
CA VAL A 185 16.13 -12.01 12.09
C VAL A 185 16.47 -10.52 12.00
N CYS A 186 16.12 -9.70 12.99
CA CYS A 186 16.29 -8.25 12.95
C CYS A 186 17.59 -7.78 13.62
N HIS A 187 17.90 -6.50 13.43
CA HIS A 187 18.99 -5.84 14.13
C HIS A 187 18.68 -5.73 15.64
N PRO A 188 19.69 -5.79 16.54
CA PRO A 188 19.45 -5.66 17.99
C PRO A 188 18.76 -4.36 18.42
N ASP A 189 18.89 -3.29 17.62
CA ASP A 189 18.26 -2.00 17.89
C ASP A 189 16.82 -1.89 17.33
N THR A 190 16.33 -2.91 16.63
CA THR A 190 14.95 -2.92 16.13
C THR A 190 13.98 -2.98 17.30
N LYS A 191 13.12 -1.98 17.40
CA LYS A 191 12.14 -1.89 18.48
C LYS A 191 10.88 -2.68 18.13
N LEU A 192 10.40 -3.52 19.06
CA LEU A 192 9.10 -4.17 18.96
C LEU A 192 8.07 -3.47 19.85
N ILE A 193 6.95 -3.06 19.28
CA ILE A 193 5.77 -2.60 20.01
C ILE A 193 4.52 -3.35 19.53
N PHE A 194 3.46 -3.26 20.32
CA PHE A 194 2.20 -3.95 20.07
C PHE A 194 1.06 -2.95 19.95
N ALA A 195 0.18 -3.15 18.98
CA ALA A 195 -0.90 -2.20 18.66
C ALA A 195 -2.22 -2.90 18.35
N HIS A 196 -3.31 -2.22 18.72
CA HIS A 196 -4.68 -2.56 18.34
C HIS A 196 -5.19 -1.49 17.36
N LEU A 197 -5.77 -1.93 16.24
CA LEU A 197 -6.23 -1.06 15.15
C LEU A 197 -5.14 -0.11 14.63
N GLY A 198 -3.87 -0.50 14.61
CA GLY A 198 -2.80 0.35 14.10
C GLY A 198 -2.57 1.64 14.93
N LYS A 199 -2.98 1.67 16.20
CA LYS A 199 -2.69 2.80 17.10
C LYS A 199 -1.22 2.77 17.53
N ILE A 200 -0.41 3.56 16.84
CA ILE A 200 1.03 3.65 17.05
C ILE A 200 1.36 4.99 17.74
N PRO A 201 2.17 5.02 18.81
CA PRO A 201 2.62 6.26 19.43
C PRO A 201 3.36 7.17 18.43
N SER A 202 3.11 8.48 18.47
CA SER A 202 3.65 9.43 17.47
C SER A 202 5.17 9.57 17.50
N ASP A 203 5.79 9.30 18.65
CA ASP A 203 7.24 9.31 18.85
C ASP A 203 7.96 8.19 18.10
N GLU A 204 7.25 7.11 17.73
CA GLU A 204 7.82 6.04 16.89
C GLU A 204 8.11 6.49 15.47
N PHE A 205 7.46 7.54 14.98
CA PHE A 205 7.69 8.08 13.64
C PHE A 205 8.87 9.06 13.58
N SER A 206 9.49 9.37 14.73
CA SER A 206 10.58 10.34 14.81
C SER A 206 11.94 9.66 15.02
N GLY A 207 12.97 10.19 14.39
CA GLY A 207 14.34 9.70 14.45
C GLY A 207 14.82 9.17 13.12
N ASN A 208 16.12 9.26 12.86
CA ASN A 208 16.70 8.79 11.60
C ASN A 208 16.52 7.27 11.45
N THR A 209 16.27 6.82 10.23
CA THR A 209 16.32 5.40 9.91
C THR A 209 17.75 4.86 10.03
N ASN A 210 17.89 3.63 10.55
CA ASN A 210 19.16 2.90 10.58
C ASN A 210 19.52 2.29 9.22
N PHE A 211 18.64 2.40 8.21
CA PHE A 211 18.87 1.87 6.87
C PHE A 211 20.23 2.28 6.26
N TYR A 212 20.67 3.51 6.50
CA TYR A 212 21.96 4.02 6.03
C TYR A 212 23.18 3.24 6.57
N HIS A 213 23.10 2.70 7.79
CA HIS A 213 24.18 1.92 8.38
C HIS A 213 24.27 0.51 7.77
N HIS A 214 23.17 -0.03 7.25
CA HIS A 214 23.12 -1.36 6.66
C HIS A 214 23.65 -1.42 5.22
N GLN A 215 23.60 -0.33 4.45
CA GLN A 215 24.21 -0.28 3.10
C GLN A 215 25.75 -0.33 3.12
N ALA A 216 26.40 0.13 4.19
CA ALA A 216 27.86 0.18 4.27
C ALA A 216 28.54 -1.21 4.35
N HIS A 217 27.78 -2.28 4.62
CA HIS A 217 28.32 -3.62 4.86
C HIS A 217 27.68 -4.76 4.05
N GLY A 218 26.85 -4.50 3.04
CA GLY A 218 26.11 -5.57 2.34
C GLY A 218 25.97 -5.42 0.83
N HIS A 219 26.72 -6.26 0.11
CA HIS A 219 26.47 -6.80 -1.24
C HIS A 219 25.72 -5.95 -2.28
N HIS A 220 26.48 -5.50 -3.29
CA HIS A 220 25.94 -5.16 -4.62
C HIS A 220 25.30 -6.41 -5.24
N HIS A 221 23.99 -6.54 -5.13
CA HIS A 221 23.25 -7.43 -6.01
C HIS A 221 23.03 -6.71 -7.33
N HIS A 222 23.83 -7.10 -8.33
CA HIS A 222 23.52 -6.82 -9.72
C HIS A 222 22.21 -7.55 -10.06
N HIS A 223 21.14 -6.80 -10.32
CA HIS A 223 19.97 -7.36 -10.97
C HIS A 223 19.80 -6.79 -12.37
N ASP A 224 19.60 -7.75 -13.27
CA ASP A 224 19.43 -7.64 -14.70
C ASP A 224 18.18 -6.81 -15.03
N HIS A 225 18.32 -5.80 -15.90
CA HIS A 225 17.20 -5.01 -16.39
C HIS A 225 16.28 -5.91 -17.23
N LYS A 226 15.23 -6.47 -16.60
CA LYS A 226 14.11 -7.02 -17.37
C LYS A 226 13.33 -5.86 -17.99
N GLN A 227 13.38 -5.84 -19.32
CA GLN A 227 12.76 -4.91 -20.27
C GLN A 227 11.47 -4.23 -19.78
N ASP A 228 11.49 -2.90 -19.87
CA ASP A 228 10.33 -2.00 -19.83
C ASP A 228 9.25 -2.47 -20.81
N LYS A 229 8.24 -3.19 -20.32
CA LYS A 229 6.92 -3.23 -20.95
C LYS A 229 6.01 -2.26 -20.20
N PRO A 230 5.23 -1.42 -20.89
CA PRO A 230 4.29 -0.52 -20.23
C PRO A 230 3.32 -1.34 -19.36
N LEU A 231 3.10 -0.86 -18.13
CA LEU A 231 2.19 -1.48 -17.17
C LEU A 231 0.76 -1.43 -17.72
N ALA A 232 -0.02 -2.50 -17.58
CA ALA A 232 -1.39 -2.56 -18.14
C ALA A 232 -2.36 -1.53 -17.53
N SER A 233 -2.03 -1.00 -16.36
CA SER A 233 -2.67 0.14 -15.70
C SER A 233 -2.45 1.48 -16.41
N GLU A 234 -1.36 1.59 -17.18
CA GLU A 234 -0.99 2.80 -17.95
C GLU A 234 -1.49 2.73 -19.40
N LEU A 235 -1.96 1.55 -19.83
CA LEU A 235 -2.55 1.40 -21.15
C LEU A 235 -3.88 2.18 -21.20
N PRO A 236 -4.09 3.00 -22.24
CA PRO A 236 -5.38 3.61 -22.47
C PRO A 236 -6.43 2.52 -22.68
N MET A 237 -7.65 2.77 -22.20
CA MET A 237 -8.74 1.81 -22.31
C MET A 237 -8.96 1.46 -23.81
N PRO A 238 -8.89 0.18 -24.20
CA PRO A 238 -9.13 -0.23 -25.58
C PRO A 238 -10.61 -0.05 -25.95
N GLU A 239 -10.94 -0.06 -27.24
CA GLU A 239 -12.34 0.00 -27.72
C GLU A 239 -13.20 -1.17 -27.18
N SER A 240 -12.58 -2.30 -26.83
CA SER A 240 -13.26 -3.41 -26.17
C SER A 240 -13.76 -3.07 -24.77
N GLY A 241 -13.30 -1.96 -24.17
CA GLY A 241 -13.65 -1.50 -22.83
C GLY A 241 -13.19 -2.44 -21.71
N MET A 242 -12.20 -3.29 -21.96
CA MET A 242 -11.69 -4.25 -20.96
C MET A 242 -10.19 -4.46 -21.11
N ILE A 243 -9.48 -4.45 -19.98
CA ILE A 243 -8.06 -4.80 -19.88
C ILE A 243 -7.93 -5.87 -18.81
N LYS A 244 -7.18 -6.93 -19.11
CA LYS A 244 -6.71 -7.92 -18.14
C LYS A 244 -5.20 -7.82 -18.02
N ALA A 245 -4.69 -7.88 -16.81
CA ALA A 245 -3.28 -8.10 -16.54
C ALA A 245 -3.11 -9.22 -15.52
N SER A 246 -2.16 -10.10 -15.77
CA SER A 246 -1.70 -11.07 -14.79
C SER A 246 -0.22 -10.86 -14.55
N ASN A 247 0.16 -11.01 -13.29
CA ASN A 247 1.54 -11.03 -12.87
C ASN A 247 1.75 -12.23 -11.94
N GLN A 248 2.94 -12.80 -11.99
CA GLN A 248 3.35 -13.88 -11.11
C GLN A 248 4.72 -13.54 -10.53
N GLY A 249 4.85 -13.69 -9.22
CA GLY A 249 6.02 -13.26 -8.48
C GLY A 249 5.95 -13.74 -7.03
N GLU A 250 7.09 -14.17 -6.51
CA GLU A 250 7.25 -14.51 -5.09
C GLU A 250 6.24 -15.57 -4.56
N GLY A 251 5.80 -16.50 -5.42
CA GLY A 251 4.85 -17.55 -5.02
C GLY A 251 3.38 -17.09 -4.93
N PHE A 252 3.08 -15.87 -5.37
CA PHE A 252 1.74 -15.34 -5.56
C PHE A 252 1.45 -15.04 -7.03
N GLU A 253 0.18 -15.17 -7.38
CA GLU A 253 -0.41 -14.68 -8.60
C GLU A 253 -1.27 -13.46 -8.27
N SER A 254 -1.14 -12.40 -9.08
CA SER A 254 -2.06 -11.27 -9.07
C SER A 254 -2.71 -11.18 -10.44
N ILE A 255 -4.05 -11.08 -10.46
CA ILE A 255 -4.80 -10.81 -11.67
C ILE A 255 -5.66 -9.57 -11.44
N GLY A 256 -5.50 -8.60 -12.33
CA GLY A 256 -6.25 -7.36 -12.36
C GLY A 256 -7.11 -7.25 -13.60
N TRP A 257 -8.33 -6.77 -13.43
CA TRP A 257 -9.21 -6.39 -14.53
C TRP A 257 -9.62 -4.92 -14.41
N ARG A 258 -9.67 -4.23 -15.55
CA ARG A 258 -10.22 -2.89 -15.69
C ARG A 258 -11.33 -2.93 -16.73
N PHE A 259 -12.43 -2.25 -16.43
CA PHE A 259 -13.55 -2.09 -17.35
C PHE A 259 -13.91 -0.60 -17.48
N SER A 260 -14.26 -0.19 -18.69
CA SER A 260 -14.71 1.18 -18.98
C SER A 260 -15.98 1.55 -18.20
N ALA A 261 -16.20 2.83 -17.95
CA ALA A 261 -17.30 3.31 -17.11
C ALA A 261 -18.71 3.00 -17.66
N ASP A 262 -18.83 2.75 -18.96
CA ASP A 262 -20.07 2.32 -19.62
C ASP A 262 -20.42 0.85 -19.34
N LYS A 263 -19.47 0.06 -18.81
CA LYS A 263 -19.71 -1.33 -18.41
C LYS A 263 -20.19 -1.39 -16.98
N LEU A 264 -21.51 -1.38 -16.83
CA LEU A 264 -22.19 -1.49 -15.54
C LEU A 264 -22.29 -2.95 -15.10
N PHE A 265 -22.21 -3.17 -13.79
CA PHE A 265 -22.36 -4.49 -13.19
C PHE A 265 -23.61 -4.61 -12.32
N ASP A 266 -24.19 -5.80 -12.28
CA ASP A 266 -25.26 -6.17 -11.35
C ASP A 266 -24.67 -6.41 -9.96
N ARG A 267 -25.03 -5.54 -9.01
CA ARG A 267 -24.50 -5.58 -7.64
C ARG A 267 -24.84 -6.88 -6.91
N GLN A 268 -26.03 -7.45 -7.11
CA GLN A 268 -26.43 -8.66 -6.39
C GLN A 268 -25.70 -9.90 -6.91
N GLN A 269 -25.41 -9.95 -8.21
CA GLN A 269 -24.63 -11.02 -8.80
C GLN A 269 -23.16 -10.93 -8.40
N LEU A 270 -22.57 -9.72 -8.43
CA LEU A 270 -21.21 -9.48 -7.96
C LEU A 270 -21.00 -9.96 -6.52
N LEU A 271 -21.88 -9.58 -5.59
CA LEU A 271 -21.76 -9.99 -4.19
C LEU A 271 -21.69 -11.52 -4.02
N LYS A 272 -22.43 -12.29 -4.84
CA LYS A 272 -22.37 -13.76 -4.79
C LYS A 272 -21.01 -14.29 -5.22
N VAL A 273 -20.42 -13.70 -6.28
CA VAL A 273 -19.08 -14.06 -6.77
C VAL A 273 -18.02 -13.68 -5.74
N LEU A 274 -18.05 -12.45 -5.22
CA LEU A 274 -17.03 -11.93 -4.30
C LEU A 274 -17.04 -12.63 -2.94
N VAL A 275 -18.20 -13.03 -2.42
CA VAL A 275 -18.30 -13.80 -1.16
C VAL A 275 -17.73 -15.21 -1.31
N GLY A 276 -17.84 -15.82 -2.49
CA GLY A 276 -17.30 -17.15 -2.79
C GLY A 276 -15.82 -17.16 -3.18
N LEU A 277 -15.21 -15.98 -3.36
CA LEU A 277 -13.86 -15.84 -3.88
C LEU A 277 -12.82 -16.36 -2.88
N LYS A 278 -12.00 -17.30 -3.33
CA LYS A 278 -10.83 -17.78 -2.57
C LYS A 278 -9.60 -17.00 -3.02
N ALA A 279 -9.21 -16.01 -2.24
CA ALA A 279 -8.04 -15.19 -2.48
C ALA A 279 -7.39 -14.81 -1.15
N GLU A 280 -6.09 -14.54 -1.16
CA GLU A 280 -5.38 -13.99 0.01
C GLU A 280 -5.82 -12.55 0.26
N ARG A 281 -6.08 -11.82 -0.83
CA ARG A 281 -6.66 -10.49 -0.84
C ARG A 281 -7.41 -10.25 -2.15
N MET A 282 -8.52 -9.54 -2.09
CA MET A 282 -9.10 -8.91 -3.26
C MET A 282 -9.51 -7.50 -2.93
N LYS A 283 -9.29 -6.60 -3.89
CA LYS A 283 -9.86 -5.26 -3.87
C LYS A 283 -10.56 -4.98 -5.16
N ALA A 284 -11.68 -4.29 -5.07
CA ALA A 284 -12.41 -3.88 -6.24
C ALA A 284 -13.16 -2.57 -6.03
N VAL A 285 -13.38 -1.86 -7.13
CA VAL A 285 -14.36 -0.79 -7.26
C VAL A 285 -15.20 -1.13 -8.47
N PHE A 286 -16.50 -1.29 -8.27
CA PHE A 286 -17.45 -1.57 -9.35
C PHE A 286 -18.42 -0.41 -9.54
N ILE A 287 -18.56 0.02 -10.79
CA ILE A 287 -19.65 0.89 -11.23
C ILE A 287 -20.85 -0.01 -11.50
N THR A 288 -21.92 0.17 -10.72
CA THR A 288 -23.15 -0.63 -10.80
C THR A 288 -24.33 0.24 -11.19
N GLN A 289 -25.45 -0.38 -11.58
CA GLN A 289 -26.71 0.35 -11.83
C GLN A 289 -27.26 1.07 -10.58
N SER A 290 -26.77 0.71 -9.39
CA SER A 290 -27.25 1.21 -8.10
C SER A 290 -26.30 2.19 -7.41
N GLY A 291 -25.19 2.55 -8.04
CA GLY A 291 -24.12 3.34 -7.42
C GLY A 291 -22.75 2.70 -7.62
N ILE A 292 -21.73 3.32 -7.04
CA ILE A 292 -20.35 2.88 -7.12
C ILE A 292 -19.97 2.28 -5.77
N PHE A 293 -19.43 1.05 -5.79
CA PHE A 293 -19.13 0.32 -4.57
C PHE A 293 -17.69 -0.18 -4.58
N GLY A 294 -16.99 0.08 -3.48
CA GLY A 294 -15.70 -0.49 -3.15
C GLY A 294 -15.86 -1.78 -2.35
N TYR A 295 -15.03 -2.78 -2.65
CA TYR A 295 -14.97 -4.06 -1.97
C TYR A 295 -13.54 -4.35 -1.54
N ASN A 296 -13.39 -4.86 -0.33
CA ASN A 296 -12.12 -5.33 0.19
C ASN A 296 -12.32 -6.67 0.89
N LEU A 297 -11.69 -7.71 0.36
CA LEU A 297 -11.67 -9.07 0.88
C LEU A 297 -10.29 -9.37 1.47
N THR A 298 -10.30 -9.81 2.72
CA THR A 298 -9.15 -10.41 3.40
C THR A 298 -9.63 -11.68 4.11
N GLU A 299 -8.74 -12.38 4.82
CA GLU A 299 -9.15 -13.49 5.68
C GLU A 299 -10.17 -13.10 6.77
N ASP A 300 -10.20 -11.83 7.16
CA ASP A 300 -11.14 -11.33 8.17
C ASP A 300 -12.58 -11.15 7.59
N GLY A 301 -12.73 -11.30 6.27
CA GLY A 301 -14.01 -11.27 5.56
C GLY A 301 -14.07 -10.23 4.43
N LEU A 302 -15.22 -10.18 3.76
CA LEU A 302 -15.55 -9.19 2.74
C LEU A 302 -16.17 -7.95 3.38
N THR A 303 -15.65 -6.78 3.03
CA THR A 303 -16.20 -5.47 3.43
C THR A 303 -16.60 -4.68 2.18
N GLU A 304 -17.66 -3.87 2.31
CA GLU A 304 -18.21 -3.03 1.24
C GLU A 304 -18.27 -1.57 1.71
N CYS A 305 -17.98 -0.64 0.81
CA CYS A 305 -18.20 0.80 1.02
C CYS A 305 -18.81 1.45 -0.24
N GLU A 306 -19.64 2.47 -0.05
CA GLU A 306 -20.19 3.28 -1.15
C GLU A 306 -19.23 4.43 -1.50
N LEU A 307 -19.11 4.74 -2.79
CA LEU A 307 -18.18 5.75 -3.32
C LEU A 307 -18.93 6.78 -4.17
N ASP A 308 -18.48 8.04 -4.12
CA ASP A 308 -19.16 9.16 -4.81
C ASP A 308 -18.84 9.21 -6.32
N GLU A 309 -17.57 9.02 -6.69
CA GLU A 309 -17.11 9.12 -8.08
C GLU A 309 -16.04 8.06 -8.40
N CYS A 310 -16.12 7.50 -9.60
CA CYS A 310 -15.10 6.63 -10.16
C CYS A 310 -15.17 6.65 -11.69
N ASN A 311 -14.02 6.59 -12.35
CA ASN A 311 -13.90 6.71 -13.82
C ASN A 311 -13.81 5.35 -14.53
N GLU A 312 -13.67 4.25 -13.79
CA GLU A 312 -13.60 2.89 -14.33
C GLU A 312 -13.89 1.86 -13.24
N THR A 313 -14.39 0.69 -13.63
CA THR A 313 -14.41 -0.46 -12.72
C THR A 313 -13.02 -1.07 -12.69
N ARG A 314 -12.53 -1.42 -11.49
CA ARG A 314 -11.24 -2.09 -11.30
C ARG A 314 -11.38 -3.19 -10.27
N ILE A 315 -10.81 -4.34 -10.54
CA ILE A 315 -10.66 -5.42 -9.56
C ILE A 315 -9.23 -5.95 -9.60
N GLU A 316 -8.63 -6.19 -8.45
CA GLU A 316 -7.35 -6.86 -8.28
C GLU A 316 -7.53 -8.00 -7.28
N VAL A 317 -7.10 -9.20 -7.68
CA VAL A 317 -7.13 -10.40 -6.87
C VAL A 317 -5.71 -10.91 -6.70
N ILE A 318 -5.33 -11.21 -5.47
CA ILE A 318 -4.03 -11.76 -5.12
C ILE A 318 -4.23 -13.07 -4.37
N GLY A 319 -3.56 -14.13 -4.82
CA GLY A 319 -3.61 -15.43 -4.17
C GLY A 319 -2.52 -16.36 -4.69
N HIS A 320 -2.35 -17.50 -4.04
CA HIS A 320 -1.40 -18.52 -4.53
C HIS A 320 -1.89 -19.22 -5.80
N GLN A 321 -3.21 -19.34 -5.95
CA GLN A 321 -3.87 -19.87 -7.14
C GLN A 321 -5.20 -19.14 -7.28
N ILE A 322 -5.35 -18.37 -8.36
CA ILE A 322 -6.60 -17.65 -8.64
C ILE A 322 -7.47 -18.53 -9.55
N ASP A 323 -8.78 -18.55 -9.29
CA ASP A 323 -9.74 -19.32 -10.09
C ASP A 323 -9.74 -18.83 -11.55
N GLU A 324 -9.40 -19.71 -12.49
CA GLU A 324 -9.41 -19.42 -13.92
C GLU A 324 -10.81 -19.03 -14.44
N GLY A 325 -11.88 -19.49 -13.76
CA GLY A 325 -13.26 -19.17 -14.08
C GLY A 325 -13.71 -17.78 -13.60
N LEU A 326 -12.92 -17.08 -12.79
CA LEU A 326 -13.30 -15.81 -12.19
C LEU A 326 -13.63 -14.73 -13.23
N GLU A 327 -12.87 -14.67 -14.32
CA GLU A 327 -13.14 -13.70 -15.39
C GLU A 327 -14.52 -13.90 -16.02
N GLY A 328 -14.89 -15.16 -16.30
CA GLY A 328 -16.21 -15.50 -16.84
C GLY A 328 -17.32 -15.10 -15.88
N GLN A 329 -17.15 -15.40 -14.58
CA GLN A 329 -18.11 -15.02 -13.54
C GLN A 329 -18.27 -13.51 -13.42
N LEU A 330 -17.18 -12.73 -13.54
CA LEU A 330 -17.25 -11.27 -13.54
C LEU A 330 -17.99 -10.75 -14.79
N LEU A 331 -17.72 -11.33 -15.97
CA LEU A 331 -18.39 -10.95 -17.21
C LEU A 331 -19.89 -11.29 -17.18
N GLU A 332 -20.29 -12.39 -16.57
CA GLU A 332 -21.70 -12.75 -16.35
C GLU A 332 -22.44 -11.75 -15.44
N CYS A 333 -21.71 -11.06 -14.56
CA CYS A 333 -22.27 -10.01 -13.73
C CYS A 333 -22.48 -8.69 -14.48
N MET A 334 -21.97 -8.54 -15.72
CA MET A 334 -22.18 -7.32 -16.49
C MET A 334 -23.63 -7.20 -16.94
N VAL A 335 -24.15 -5.99 -16.86
CA VAL A 335 -25.48 -5.65 -17.38
C VAL A 335 -25.36 -5.43 -18.88
N THR A 336 -26.24 -6.09 -19.65
CA THR A 336 -26.39 -5.89 -21.10
C THR A 336 -27.01 -4.56 -21.47
#